data_AF-A0A623TI07-F1
#
_entry.id   AF-A0A623TI07-F1
#
_cell.length_a   1.000
_cell.length_b   1.000
_cell.length_c   1.000
_cell.angle_alpha   90.00
_cell.angle_beta   90.00
_cell.angle_gamma   90.00
#
_symmetry.space_group_name_H-M   'P 1'
#
loop_
_entity.id
_entity.type
_entity.pdbx_description
1 polymer ?
#
loop_
_entity_poly.entity_id
_entity_poly.type
_entity_poly.pdbx_seq_one_letter_code
_entity_poly.pdbx_strand_id
1 'polypeptide(L)'
;FINLMQDLIKDCVQYLDVEIKSQEINYYDCKIMHVIKSLEALDYEHSVYTYMGDNDEYLSITKAVLKKSKLDGSHIFRIKDDEIPVFVSSEFRKIVRENNLLGFSFSEVMVYEN
;
A
#
# COMPACT_ATOMS: atom_id res chain seq x y z
N PHE A 1 -10.01 12.84 -2.63
CA PHE A 1 -9.40 11.50 -2.70
C PHE A 1 -10.44 10.40 -2.74
N ILE A 2 -11.24 10.19 -1.69
CA ILE A 2 -12.17 9.04 -1.56
C ILE A 2 -13.06 8.85 -2.80
N ASN A 3 -13.83 9.86 -3.20
CA ASN A 3 -14.72 9.76 -4.36
C ASN A 3 -13.99 9.50 -5.68
N LEU A 4 -12.78 10.06 -5.83
CA LEU A 4 -11.97 9.90 -7.04
C LEU A 4 -11.42 8.47 -7.17
N MET A 5 -11.09 7.84 -6.05
CA MET A 5 -10.45 6.51 -6.03
C MET A 5 -11.42 5.37 -5.78
N GLN A 6 -12.70 5.66 -5.54
CA GLN A 6 -13.69 4.72 -5.00
C GLN A 6 -13.76 3.41 -5.78
N ASP A 7 -13.78 3.48 -7.11
CA ASP A 7 -13.87 2.29 -7.95
C ASP A 7 -12.67 1.35 -7.82
N LEU A 8 -11.50 1.89 -7.49
CA LEU A 8 -10.26 1.12 -7.34
C LEU A 8 -10.07 0.55 -5.94
N ILE A 9 -10.64 1.18 -4.90
CA ILE A 9 -10.23 0.92 -3.51
C ILE A 9 -11.36 0.58 -2.54
N LYS A 10 -12.64 0.73 -2.91
CA LYS A 10 -13.80 0.63 -1.99
C LYS A 10 -13.83 -0.63 -1.11
N ASP A 11 -13.40 -1.76 -1.64
CA ASP A 11 -13.43 -3.06 -0.94
C ASP A 11 -12.06 -3.42 -0.34
N CYS A 12 -11.06 -2.54 -0.48
CA CYS A 12 -9.68 -2.75 -0.06
C CYS A 12 -9.26 -1.88 1.11
N VAL A 13 -10.07 -0.89 1.49
CA VAL A 13 -9.74 0.09 2.54
C VAL A 13 -10.88 0.32 3.51
N GLN A 14 -10.53 0.73 4.73
CA GLN A 14 -11.44 1.26 5.73
C GLN A 14 -11.01 2.69 6.10
N TYR A 15 -11.95 3.49 6.57
CA TYR A 15 -11.69 4.86 7.00
C TYR A 15 -12.09 5.05 8.47
N LEU A 16 -11.24 5.75 9.22
CA LEU A 16 -11.53 6.22 10.56
C LEU A 16 -11.56 7.76 10.55
N ASP A 17 -12.68 8.33 10.99
CA ASP A 17 -12.81 9.77 11.20
C ASP A 17 -11.95 10.22 12.38
N VAL A 18 -11.14 11.25 12.16
CA VAL A 18 -10.20 11.77 13.15
C VAL A 18 -10.09 13.29 13.09
N GLU A 19 -9.71 13.87 14.23
CA GLU A 19 -9.14 15.21 14.29
C GLU A 19 -7.61 15.10 14.40
N ILE A 20 -6.87 15.82 13.56
CA ILE A 20 -5.41 15.84 13.63
C ILE A 20 -4.99 17.12 14.34
N LYS A 21 -4.43 16.98 15.55
CA LYS A 21 -3.89 18.10 16.32
C LYS A 21 -2.37 18.16 16.16
N SER A 22 -1.85 19.30 15.73
CA SER A 22 -0.41 19.55 15.69
C SER A 22 -0.07 20.83 16.46
N GLN A 23 1.22 21.09 16.68
CA GLN A 23 1.65 22.31 17.36
C GLN A 23 1.38 23.58 16.55
N GLU A 24 1.28 23.47 15.22
CA GLU A 24 1.13 24.60 14.31
C GLU A 24 -0.32 24.77 13.84
N ILE A 25 -0.95 23.68 13.37
CA ILE A 25 -2.27 23.71 12.74
C ILE A 25 -3.07 22.48 13.17
N ASN A 26 -4.34 22.69 13.48
CA ASN A 26 -5.31 21.61 13.67
C ASN A 26 -6.09 21.38 12.37
N TYR A 27 -6.28 20.11 12.02
CA TYR A 27 -7.11 19.70 10.89
C TYR A 27 -8.35 18.96 11.42
N TYR A 28 -9.51 19.42 10.96
CA TYR A 28 -10.81 18.84 11.24
C TYR A 28 -11.30 18.07 10.01
N ASP A 29 -12.28 17.19 10.19
CA ASP A 29 -12.88 16.38 9.10
C ASP A 29 -11.86 15.52 8.32
N CYS A 30 -10.84 15.03 9.02
CA CYS A 30 -9.83 14.15 8.44
C CYS A 30 -10.23 12.68 8.57
N LYS A 31 -9.75 11.86 7.64
CA LYS A 31 -9.90 10.41 7.69
C LYS A 31 -8.54 9.74 7.62
N ILE A 32 -8.27 8.80 8.53
CA ILE A 32 -7.17 7.84 8.38
C ILE A 32 -7.65 6.71 7.49
N MET A 33 -6.89 6.37 6.46
CA MET A 33 -7.16 5.24 5.58
C MET A 33 -6.35 4.02 6.01
N HIS A 34 -7.04 2.93 6.32
CA HIS A 34 -6.42 1.64 6.61
C HIS A 34 -6.62 0.70 5.41
N VAL A 35 -5.53 0.22 4.81
CA VAL A 35 -5.58 -0.78 3.73
C VAL A 35 -5.78 -2.16 4.35
N ILE A 36 -6.96 -2.74 4.14
CA ILE A 36 -7.36 -4.05 4.69
C ILE A 36 -7.11 -5.21 3.73
N LYS A 37 -6.94 -4.92 2.42
CA LYS A 37 -6.61 -5.96 1.45
C LYS A 37 -5.17 -6.41 1.65
N SER A 38 -5.00 -7.70 1.91
CA SER A 38 -3.72 -8.36 2.11
C SER A 38 -3.55 -9.51 1.13
N LEU A 39 -2.38 -9.62 0.50
CA LEU A 39 -2.07 -10.61 -0.52
C LEU A 39 -0.77 -11.38 -0.21
N GLU A 40 -0.78 -12.69 -0.50
CA GLU A 40 0.42 -13.53 -0.53
C GLU A 40 1.12 -13.43 -1.90
N ALA A 41 1.52 -12.20 -2.26
CA ALA A 41 2.03 -11.87 -3.59
C ALA A 41 3.56 -11.71 -3.65
N LEU A 42 4.27 -11.78 -2.52
CA LEU A 42 5.73 -11.64 -2.52
C LEU A 42 6.40 -12.87 -3.15
N ASP A 43 7.34 -12.63 -4.04
CA ASP A 43 8.24 -13.66 -4.57
C ASP A 43 9.49 -13.76 -3.70
N TYR A 44 9.46 -14.67 -2.72
CA TYR A 44 10.57 -14.90 -1.81
C TYR A 44 11.84 -15.44 -2.48
N GLU A 45 11.78 -15.94 -3.73
CA GLU A 45 12.97 -16.40 -4.45
C GLU A 45 13.73 -15.23 -5.08
N HIS A 46 13.00 -14.21 -5.53
CA HIS A 46 13.55 -13.07 -6.27
C HIS A 46 13.61 -11.76 -5.45
N SER A 47 12.94 -11.71 -4.30
CA SER A 47 12.93 -10.55 -3.40
C SER A 47 14.14 -10.52 -2.47
N VAL A 48 14.52 -9.32 -2.04
CA VAL A 48 15.48 -9.11 -0.95
C VAL A 48 14.71 -8.69 0.29
N TYR A 49 14.75 -9.53 1.31
CA TYR A 49 14.08 -9.32 2.59
C TYR A 49 14.91 -9.91 3.73
N THR A 50 14.61 -9.48 4.94
CA THR A 50 15.15 -10.07 6.17
C THR A 50 14.00 -10.22 7.16
N TYR A 51 14.10 -11.22 8.02
CA TYR A 51 13.31 -11.22 9.24
C TYR A 51 14.01 -10.38 10.31
N MET A 52 13.23 -9.74 11.17
CA MET A 52 13.67 -8.88 12.25
C MET A 52 12.91 -9.21 13.54
N GLY A 53 13.45 -8.77 14.67
CA GLY A 53 12.92 -9.04 16.01
C GLY A 53 13.65 -10.20 16.69
N ASP A 54 13.47 -10.33 18.00
CA ASP A 54 14.19 -11.33 18.81
C ASP A 54 13.89 -12.79 18.37
N ASN A 55 12.75 -12.99 17.70
CA ASN A 55 12.28 -14.29 17.19
C ASN A 55 11.97 -14.27 15.69
N ASP A 56 12.59 -13.37 14.90
CA ASP A 56 12.35 -13.26 13.45
C ASP A 56 10.86 -13.04 13.08
N GLU A 57 10.14 -12.29 13.92
CA GLU A 57 8.68 -12.15 13.85
C GLU A 57 8.19 -11.09 12.84
N TYR A 58 9.09 -10.23 12.35
CA TYR A 58 8.76 -9.18 11.38
C TYR A 58 9.47 -9.37 10.05
N LEU A 59 8.73 -9.42 8.96
CA LEU A 59 9.31 -9.37 7.62
C LEU A 59 9.63 -7.92 7.24
N SER A 60 10.89 -7.65 6.91
CA SER A 60 11.32 -6.37 6.36
C SER A 60 11.75 -6.54 4.90
N ILE A 61 10.98 -5.95 3.98
CA ILE A 61 11.24 -6.05 2.54
C ILE A 61 12.10 -4.87 2.08
N THR A 62 13.33 -5.15 1.63
CA THR A 62 14.23 -4.13 1.05
C THR A 62 14.02 -3.97 -0.45
N LYS A 63 13.76 -5.08 -1.16
CA LYS A 63 13.44 -5.09 -2.59
C LYS A 63 12.34 -6.10 -2.86
N ALA A 64 11.14 -5.61 -3.16
CA ALA A 64 10.01 -6.45 -3.49
C ALA A 64 10.03 -6.90 -4.97
N VAL A 65 9.81 -8.19 -5.19
CA VAL A 65 9.39 -8.76 -6.47
C VAL A 65 8.03 -9.42 -6.24
N LEU A 66 7.05 -9.12 -7.08
CA LEU A 66 5.67 -9.59 -6.91
C LEU A 66 5.32 -10.69 -7.91
N LYS A 67 4.60 -11.72 -7.48
CA LYS A 67 4.07 -12.78 -8.34
C LYS A 67 2.81 -12.30 -9.06
N LYS A 68 2.85 -12.14 -10.39
CA LYS A 68 1.71 -11.65 -11.18
C LYS A 68 0.43 -12.44 -10.94
N SER A 69 0.53 -13.77 -10.83
CA SER A 69 -0.59 -14.68 -10.59
C SER A 69 -1.31 -14.49 -9.24
N LYS A 70 -0.71 -13.73 -8.31
CA LYS A 70 -1.25 -13.48 -6.96
C LYS A 70 -1.82 -12.07 -6.78
N LEU A 71 -1.73 -11.20 -7.80
CA LEU A 71 -2.17 -9.80 -7.70
C LEU A 71 -3.67 -9.61 -7.85
N ASP A 72 -4.43 -10.64 -8.25
CA ASP A 72 -5.90 -10.71 -8.32
C ASP A 72 -6.67 -9.50 -8.91
N GLY A 73 -6.00 -8.63 -9.66
CA GLY A 73 -6.56 -7.37 -10.15
C GLY A 73 -6.61 -6.25 -9.10
N SER A 74 -6.08 -6.45 -7.89
CA SER A 74 -6.07 -5.45 -6.83
C SER A 74 -5.26 -4.20 -7.20
N HIS A 75 -5.85 -3.02 -6.94
CA HIS A 75 -5.20 -1.73 -7.19
C HIS A 75 -4.47 -1.16 -5.97
N ILE A 76 -4.80 -1.63 -4.75
CA ILE A 76 -4.15 -1.27 -3.49
C ILE A 76 -4.16 -2.46 -2.53
N PHE A 77 -3.03 -2.80 -1.94
CA PHE A 77 -2.92 -3.91 -0.99
C PHE A 77 -1.64 -3.83 -0.14
N ARG A 78 -1.58 -4.67 0.88
CA ARG A 78 -0.37 -4.99 1.66
C ARG A 78 0.08 -6.43 1.43
N ILE A 79 1.33 -6.73 1.76
CA ILE A 79 1.81 -8.12 1.83
C ILE A 79 1.46 -8.68 3.20
N LYS A 80 1.00 -9.94 3.25
CA LYS A 80 0.48 -10.58 4.46
C LYS A 80 1.41 -10.52 5.67
N ASP A 81 2.71 -10.58 5.44
CA ASP A 81 3.71 -10.62 6.51
C ASP A 81 4.43 -9.27 6.71
N ASP A 82 4.11 -8.24 5.92
CA ASP A 82 4.71 -6.90 6.01
C ASP A 82 3.63 -5.81 6.01
N GLU A 83 3.40 -5.24 7.19
CA GLU A 83 2.38 -4.21 7.41
C GLU A 83 2.85 -2.79 7.04
N ILE A 84 4.09 -2.60 6.59
CA ILE A 84 4.62 -1.26 6.31
C ILE A 84 4.31 -0.81 4.88
N PRO A 85 4.82 -1.46 3.81
CA PRO A 85 4.62 -1.01 2.45
C PRO A 85 3.17 -1.18 2.01
N VAL A 86 2.67 -0.18 1.28
CA VAL A 86 1.42 -0.26 0.53
C VAL A 86 1.79 -0.35 -0.94
N PHE A 87 1.31 -1.41 -1.59
CA PHE A 87 1.50 -1.61 -3.01
C PHE A 87 0.29 -1.06 -3.75
N VAL A 88 0.55 -0.43 -4.89
CA VAL A 88 -0.50 0.11 -5.76
C VAL A 88 -0.25 -0.22 -7.21
N SER A 89 -1.32 -0.35 -7.99
CA SER A 89 -1.25 -0.53 -9.43
C SER A 89 -0.75 0.72 -10.16
N SER A 90 -0.33 0.55 -11.41
CA SER A 90 -0.01 1.66 -12.32
C SER A 90 -1.22 2.56 -12.59
N GLU A 91 -2.44 2.01 -12.59
CA GLU A 91 -3.68 2.74 -12.75
C GLU A 91 -3.96 3.67 -11.57
N PHE A 92 -3.78 3.19 -10.34
CA PHE A 92 -3.87 4.02 -9.14
C PHE A 92 -2.88 5.21 -9.23
N ARG A 93 -1.62 4.92 -9.57
CA ARG A 93 -0.56 5.95 -9.72
C ARG A 93 -0.90 6.97 -10.81
N LYS A 94 -1.50 6.51 -11.92
CA LYS A 94 -1.94 7.37 -13.02
C LYS A 94 -2.98 8.38 -12.53
N ILE A 95 -4.03 7.93 -11.85
CA ILE A 95 -5.09 8.82 -11.32
C ILE A 95 -4.50 9.84 -10.34
N VAL A 96 -3.59 9.42 -9.46
CA VAL A 96 -2.88 10.33 -8.54
C VAL A 96 -2.14 11.44 -9.28
N ARG A 97 -1.40 11.09 -10.33
CA ARG A 97 -0.61 12.06 -11.11
C ARG A 97 -1.49 12.99 -11.94
N GLU A 98 -2.49 12.45 -12.64
CA GLU A 98 -3.38 13.24 -13.50
C GLU A 98 -4.22 14.25 -12.70
N ASN A 99 -4.50 13.95 -11.43
CA ASN A 99 -5.23 14.84 -10.53
C ASN A 99 -4.32 15.65 -9.59
N ASN A 100 -2.99 15.62 -9.79
CA ASN A 100 -2.00 16.34 -8.99
C ASN A 100 -2.18 16.16 -7.46
N LEU A 101 -2.53 14.95 -7.02
CA LEU A 101 -2.70 14.68 -5.59
C LEU A 101 -1.35 14.76 -4.87
N LEU A 102 -1.32 15.52 -3.77
CA LEU A 102 -0.12 15.74 -2.96
C LEU A 102 0.07 14.62 -1.92
N GLY A 103 1.28 14.51 -1.37
CA GLY A 103 1.60 13.56 -0.30
C GLY A 103 1.92 12.13 -0.76
N PHE A 104 2.14 11.92 -2.05
CA PHE A 104 2.51 10.62 -2.62
C PHE A 104 3.95 10.59 -3.10
N SER A 105 4.66 9.51 -2.78
CA SER A 105 5.94 9.12 -3.38
C SER A 105 5.82 7.67 -3.84
N PHE A 106 6.29 7.36 -5.04
CA PHE A 106 6.17 6.03 -5.64
C PHE A 106 7.55 5.48 -5.99
N SER A 107 7.81 4.25 -5.57
CA SER A 107 8.94 3.44 -6.00
C SER A 107 8.44 2.28 -6.85
N GLU A 108 9.07 2.07 -8.00
CA GLU A 108 8.71 0.97 -8.91
C GLU A 108 9.26 -0.35 -8.36
N VAL A 109 8.48 -1.42 -8.53
CA VAL A 109 8.82 -2.79 -8.11
C VAL A 109 8.68 -3.72 -9.30
N MET A 110 9.41 -4.84 -9.27
CA MET A 110 9.33 -5.83 -10.34
C MET A 110 8.11 -6.73 -10.14
N VAL A 111 7.46 -7.08 -11.24
CA VAL A 111 6.42 -8.12 -11.27
C VAL A 111 6.97 -9.27 -12.10
N TYR A 112 7.05 -10.45 -11.50
CA TYR A 112 7.54 -11.66 -12.15
C TYR A 112 6.37 -12.43 -12.78
N GLU A 113 6.53 -12.77 -14.05
CA GLU A 113 5.59 -13.58 -14.82
C GLU A 113 6.17 -14.99 -14.95
N ASN A 114 5.69 -15.91 -14.12
CA ASN A 114 5.87 -17.36 -14.31
C ASN A 114 4.76 -17.91 -15.19
#